data_AF-A0A085K941-F1
#
_entry.id   AF-A0A085K941-F1
#
_cell.length_a   1.000
_cell.length_b   1.000
_cell.length_c   1.000
_cell.angle_alpha   90.00
_cell.angle_beta   90.00
_cell.angle_gamma   90.00
#
_symmetry.space_group_name_H-M   'P 1'
#
loop_
_entity.id
_entity.type
_entity.pdbx_description
1 polymer ?
#
loop_
_entity_poly.entity_id
_entity_poly.type
_entity_poly.pdbx_seq_one_letter_code
_entity_poly.pdbx_strand_id
1 'polypeptide(L)'
;MNLFKPLLAGARPIDRMIAGLGAAIGISLTILVCSQLPLHAGDLPIIVAPLGASAVLIFAVPASPLAQPWSVVGGNILSSLIGVAAYQLIPDMMVAAGVAVGVAIILMSLLRCLHPPGGAAALTAVIGSQGIHDAGYAFAFAPVGINSIALVSLGLFFHRLSGHSYPHQPVAPPVIADKMRAEAGFHLEDIDKALAELPDNFDISRADLDLLLSRAEIHAQARRAD
;
A
#
# COMPACT_ATOMS: atom_id res chain seq x y z
N MET A 1 -22.11 -24.81 -5.85
CA MET A 1 -21.13 -24.04 -6.65
C MET A 1 -20.66 -22.83 -5.85
N ASN A 2 -19.61 -22.97 -5.02
CA ASN A 2 -18.97 -21.81 -4.38
C ASN A 2 -17.79 -21.38 -5.25
N LEU A 3 -18.10 -20.77 -6.40
CA LEU A 3 -17.09 -20.32 -7.37
C LEU A 3 -16.20 -19.19 -6.82
N PHE A 4 -16.66 -18.49 -5.77
CA PHE A 4 -15.92 -17.44 -5.08
C PHE A 4 -15.77 -17.77 -3.59
N LYS A 5 -14.67 -18.42 -3.24
CA LYS A 5 -14.15 -18.39 -1.86
C LYS A 5 -13.11 -17.25 -1.81
N PRO A 6 -13.40 -16.12 -1.16
CA PRO A 6 -12.44 -15.02 -1.08
C PRO A 6 -11.16 -15.51 -0.38
N LEU A 7 -10.01 -15.26 -1.01
CA LEU A 7 -8.68 -15.62 -0.47
C LEU A 7 -8.28 -14.72 0.70
N LEU A 8 -8.77 -13.49 0.73
CA LEU A 8 -8.52 -12.55 1.82
C LEU A 8 -9.40 -12.88 3.02
N ALA A 9 -8.76 -13.22 4.15
CA ALA A 9 -9.43 -13.48 5.41
C ALA A 9 -10.27 -12.26 5.83
N GLY A 10 -11.50 -12.49 6.29
CA GLY A 10 -12.41 -11.42 6.73
C GLY A 10 -13.07 -10.60 5.62
N ALA A 11 -12.80 -10.89 4.34
CA ALA A 11 -13.41 -10.16 3.22
C ALA A 11 -14.88 -10.56 2.98
N ARG A 12 -15.83 -9.74 3.44
CA ARG A 12 -17.25 -9.90 3.07
C ARG A 12 -17.52 -9.26 1.70
N PRO A 13 -18.44 -9.80 0.88
CA PRO A 13 -18.76 -9.23 -0.44
C PRO A 13 -19.19 -7.76 -0.38
N ILE A 14 -19.95 -7.38 0.66
CA ILE A 14 -20.41 -6.00 0.86
C ILE A 14 -19.24 -5.03 1.07
N ASP A 15 -18.24 -5.44 1.86
CA ASP A 15 -17.05 -4.61 2.12
C ASP A 15 -16.26 -4.38 0.82
N ARG A 16 -16.27 -5.38 -0.10
CA ARG A 16 -15.62 -5.27 -1.41
C ARG A 16 -16.37 -4.36 -2.37
N MET A 17 -17.71 -4.37 -2.35
CA MET A 17 -18.51 -3.43 -3.13
C MET A 17 -18.30 -1.99 -2.63
N ILE A 18 -18.29 -1.79 -1.32
CA ILE A 18 -17.99 -0.49 -0.68
C ILE A 18 -16.59 -0.03 -1.07
N ALA A 19 -15.59 -0.90 -0.99
CA ALA A 19 -14.22 -0.59 -1.42
C ALA A 19 -14.13 -0.21 -2.91
N GLY A 20 -14.83 -0.93 -3.79
CA GLY A 20 -14.86 -0.63 -5.22
C GLY A 20 -15.49 0.74 -5.52
N LEU A 21 -16.60 1.07 -4.84
CA LEU A 21 -17.23 2.38 -4.95
C LEU A 21 -16.31 3.49 -4.40
N GLY A 22 -15.67 3.24 -3.26
CA GLY A 22 -14.68 4.13 -2.66
C GLY A 22 -13.51 4.41 -3.60
N ALA A 23 -12.97 3.39 -4.26
CA ALA A 23 -11.91 3.52 -5.25
C ALA A 23 -12.35 4.34 -6.48
N ALA A 24 -13.55 4.08 -7.00
CA ALA A 24 -14.11 4.84 -8.12
C ALA A 24 -14.24 6.34 -7.76
N ILE A 25 -14.87 6.64 -6.63
CA ILE A 25 -15.03 8.03 -6.14
C ILE A 25 -13.67 8.67 -5.87
N GLY A 26 -12.77 7.97 -5.19
CA GLY A 26 -11.44 8.45 -4.85
C GLY A 26 -10.59 8.80 -6.08
N ILE A 27 -10.61 7.95 -7.10
CA ILE A 27 -9.92 8.21 -8.36
C ILE A 27 -10.58 9.37 -9.11
N SER A 28 -11.91 9.39 -9.25
CA SER A 28 -12.61 10.50 -9.93
C SER A 28 -12.37 11.86 -9.26
N LEU A 29 -12.38 11.91 -7.93
CA LEU A 29 -12.08 13.13 -7.19
C LEU A 29 -10.60 13.51 -7.28
N THR A 30 -9.68 12.54 -7.30
CA THR A 30 -8.25 12.80 -7.53
C THR A 30 -8.04 13.46 -8.89
N ILE A 31 -8.67 12.91 -9.95
CA ILE A 31 -8.64 13.49 -11.30
C ILE A 31 -9.19 14.91 -11.29
N LEU A 32 -10.36 15.12 -10.66
CA LEU A 32 -10.98 16.44 -10.56
C LEU A 32 -10.04 17.45 -9.88
N VAL A 33 -9.49 17.12 -8.71
CA VAL A 33 -8.57 17.99 -7.97
C VAL A 33 -7.32 18.30 -8.81
N CYS A 34 -6.72 17.29 -9.44
CA CYS A 34 -5.51 17.47 -10.23
C CYS A 34 -5.77 18.26 -11.52
N SER A 35 -6.96 18.14 -12.12
CA SER A 35 -7.34 18.91 -13.31
C SER A 35 -7.45 20.42 -13.08
N GLN A 36 -7.66 20.85 -11.83
CA GLN A 36 -7.76 22.27 -11.47
C GLN A 36 -6.40 22.89 -11.15
N LEU A 37 -5.36 22.08 -10.98
CA LEU A 37 -4.02 22.57 -10.73
C LEU A 37 -3.40 23.03 -12.06
N PRO A 38 -2.65 24.15 -12.10
CA PRO A 38 -1.99 24.64 -13.29
C PRO A 38 -0.72 23.81 -13.59
N LEU A 39 -0.88 22.50 -13.75
CA LEU A 39 0.19 21.54 -14.07
C LEU A 39 0.47 21.48 -15.59
N HIS A 40 0.01 22.50 -16.34
CA HIS A 40 0.07 22.60 -17.81
C HIS A 40 1.50 22.86 -18.33
N ALA A 41 2.48 22.08 -17.85
CA ALA A 41 3.77 21.92 -18.48
C ALA A 41 3.71 20.70 -19.41
N GLY A 42 3.17 20.88 -20.62
CA GLY A 42 3.18 19.87 -21.69
C GLY A 42 2.20 18.68 -21.55
N ASP A 43 2.44 17.62 -22.34
CA ASP A 43 1.67 16.36 -22.44
C ASP A 43 1.75 15.46 -21.19
N LEU A 44 1.81 16.05 -20.00
CA LEU A 44 1.82 15.30 -18.75
C LEU A 44 0.42 14.72 -18.45
N PRO A 45 0.33 13.45 -18.04
CA PRO A 45 -0.95 12.84 -17.70
C PRO A 45 -1.53 13.45 -16.42
N ILE A 46 -2.83 13.77 -16.43
CA ILE A 46 -3.54 14.27 -15.23
C ILE A 46 -3.42 13.26 -14.08
N ILE A 47 -3.57 11.97 -14.40
CA ILE A 47 -3.41 10.86 -13.45
C ILE A 47 -2.42 9.83 -14.00
N VAL A 48 -1.48 9.38 -13.17
CA VAL A 48 -0.55 8.32 -13.58
C VAL A 48 -1.18 6.94 -13.33
N ALA A 49 -0.94 5.99 -14.24
CA ALA A 49 -1.51 4.65 -14.20
C ALA A 49 -1.32 3.90 -12.85
N PRO A 50 -0.18 4.03 -12.13
CA PRO A 50 0.01 3.41 -10.81
C PRO A 50 -1.10 3.70 -9.79
N LEU A 51 -1.79 4.86 -9.87
CA LEU A 51 -2.82 5.23 -8.90
C LEU A 51 -4.01 4.28 -8.91
N GLY A 52 -4.29 3.60 -10.03
CA GLY A 52 -5.32 2.57 -10.08
C GLY A 52 -5.04 1.44 -9.09
N ALA A 53 -3.79 0.95 -9.06
CA ALA A 53 -3.35 -0.07 -8.11
C ALA A 53 -3.21 0.50 -6.68
N SER A 54 -2.79 1.76 -6.52
CA SER A 54 -2.81 2.41 -5.20
C SER A 54 -4.22 2.49 -4.63
N ALA A 55 -5.24 2.77 -5.44
CA ALA A 55 -6.63 2.81 -5.00
C ALA A 55 -7.12 1.43 -4.55
N VAL A 56 -6.75 0.36 -5.27
CA VAL A 56 -7.07 -1.01 -4.81
C VAL A 56 -6.53 -1.25 -3.40
N LEU A 57 -5.27 -0.89 -3.13
CA LEU A 57 -4.68 -1.06 -1.80
C LEU A 57 -5.38 -0.21 -0.73
N ILE A 58 -5.51 1.09 -0.99
CA ILE A 58 -6.08 2.05 -0.03
C ILE A 58 -7.52 1.69 0.34
N PHE A 59 -8.37 1.35 -0.65
CA PHE A 59 -9.79 1.16 -0.39
C PHE A 59 -10.15 -0.29 -0.04
N ALA A 60 -9.45 -1.28 -0.59
CA ALA A 60 -9.82 -2.69 -0.41
C ALA A 60 -9.03 -3.41 0.69
N VAL A 61 -7.83 -2.94 1.04
CA VAL A 61 -6.99 -3.51 2.10
C VAL A 61 -6.30 -2.42 2.95
N PRO A 62 -7.08 -1.51 3.59
CA PRO A 62 -6.52 -0.34 4.29
C PRO A 62 -5.61 -0.67 5.48
N ALA A 63 -5.69 -1.90 6.01
CA ALA A 63 -4.82 -2.38 7.09
C ALA A 63 -3.42 -2.78 6.61
N SER A 64 -3.22 -3.00 5.31
CA SER A 64 -1.93 -3.40 4.76
C SER A 64 -0.87 -2.32 5.02
N PRO A 65 0.33 -2.69 5.52
CA PRO A 65 1.49 -1.81 5.55
C PRO A 65 1.80 -1.14 4.20
N LEU A 66 1.55 -1.85 3.09
CA LEU A 66 1.79 -1.36 1.72
C LEU A 66 0.77 -0.28 1.29
N ALA A 67 -0.38 -0.21 1.97
CA ALA A 67 -1.42 0.78 1.73
C ALA A 67 -1.22 2.06 2.56
N GLN A 68 -0.31 2.08 3.55
CA GLN A 68 -0.16 3.23 4.45
C GLN A 68 0.36 4.48 3.74
N PRO A 69 0.07 5.69 4.25
CA PRO A 69 0.42 6.96 3.61
C PRO A 69 1.90 7.08 3.19
N TRP A 70 2.84 6.64 4.04
CA TRP A 70 4.27 6.69 3.73
C TRP A 70 4.64 5.76 2.58
N SER A 71 4.10 4.55 2.57
CA SER A 71 4.28 3.60 1.46
C SER A 71 3.73 4.18 0.16
N VAL A 72 2.50 4.71 0.16
CA VAL A 72 1.88 5.26 -1.06
C VAL A 72 2.64 6.48 -1.58
N VAL A 73 2.84 7.51 -0.74
CA VAL A 73 3.43 8.78 -1.18
C VAL A 73 4.94 8.63 -1.39
N GLY A 74 5.64 8.10 -0.38
CA GLY A 74 7.09 7.91 -0.44
C GLY A 74 7.48 6.91 -1.51
N GLY A 75 6.78 5.78 -1.61
CA GLY A 75 7.07 4.72 -2.58
C GLY A 75 6.90 5.18 -4.02
N ASN A 76 5.80 5.89 -4.35
CA ASN A 76 5.60 6.39 -5.72
C ASN A 76 6.60 7.50 -6.09
N ILE A 77 6.82 8.50 -5.22
CA ILE A 77 7.76 9.59 -5.50
C ILE A 77 9.18 9.04 -5.68
N LEU A 78 9.65 8.23 -4.73
CA LEU A 78 10.99 7.62 -4.78
C LEU A 78 11.18 6.81 -6.06
N SER A 79 10.20 5.96 -6.37
CA SER A 79 10.27 5.10 -7.55
C SER A 79 10.32 5.91 -8.84
N SER A 80 9.52 6.98 -8.96
CA SER A 80 9.58 7.87 -10.11
C SER A 80 10.92 8.61 -10.23
N LEU A 81 11.52 9.05 -9.12
CA LEU A 81 12.86 9.65 -9.13
C LEU A 81 13.91 8.65 -9.66
N ILE A 82 13.84 7.39 -9.21
CA ILE A 82 14.73 6.32 -9.66
C ILE A 82 14.51 6.02 -11.15
N GLY A 83 13.26 5.99 -11.61
CA GLY A 83 12.95 5.79 -13.03
C GLY A 83 13.48 6.90 -13.93
N VAL A 84 13.33 8.17 -13.53
CA VAL A 84 13.92 9.32 -14.25
C VAL A 84 15.44 9.20 -14.29
N ALA A 85 16.08 8.88 -13.15
CA ALA A 85 17.54 8.71 -13.10
C ALA A 85 18.02 7.57 -14.01
N ALA A 86 17.32 6.43 -14.00
CA ALA A 86 17.64 5.30 -14.87
C ALA A 86 17.51 5.67 -16.35
N TYR A 87 16.43 6.35 -16.74
CA TYR A 87 16.23 6.84 -18.12
C TYR A 87 17.37 7.77 -18.57
N GLN A 88 17.84 8.67 -17.69
CA GLN A 88 18.92 9.61 -18.02
C GLN A 88 20.31 8.97 -18.08
N LEU A 89 20.55 7.91 -17.29
CA LEU A 89 21.88 7.30 -17.13
C LEU A 89 22.12 6.07 -18.01
N ILE A 90 21.07 5.40 -18.47
CA ILE A 90 21.16 4.13 -19.19
C ILE A 90 20.65 4.33 -20.63
N PRO A 91 21.52 4.23 -21.66
CA PRO A 91 21.13 4.49 -23.05
C PRO A 91 20.09 3.53 -23.62
N ASP A 92 20.12 2.26 -23.18
CA ASP A 92 19.14 1.27 -23.60
C ASP A 92 17.88 1.32 -22.74
N MET A 93 16.75 1.67 -23.36
CA MET A 93 15.48 1.87 -22.64
C MET A 93 14.94 0.59 -21.98
N MET A 94 15.18 -0.59 -22.57
CA MET A 94 14.71 -1.85 -21.99
C MET A 94 15.50 -2.21 -20.74
N VAL A 95 16.82 -2.01 -20.78
CA VAL A 95 17.70 -2.17 -19.61
C VAL A 95 17.36 -1.13 -18.55
N ALA A 96 17.17 0.13 -18.93
CA ALA A 96 16.79 1.20 -18.01
C ALA A 96 15.50 0.87 -17.25
N ALA A 97 14.50 0.33 -17.94
CA ALA A 97 13.21 -0.06 -17.36
C ALA A 97 13.38 -1.16 -16.29
N GLY A 98 14.12 -2.22 -16.60
CA GLY A 98 14.39 -3.31 -15.66
C GLY A 98 15.18 -2.85 -14.44
N VAL A 99 16.23 -2.05 -14.65
CA VAL A 99 17.06 -1.49 -13.57
C VAL A 99 16.26 -0.54 -12.69
N ALA A 100 15.43 0.34 -13.28
CA ALA A 100 14.59 1.27 -12.55
C ALA A 100 13.67 0.55 -11.57
N VAL A 101 12.95 -0.48 -12.03
CA VAL A 101 12.03 -1.27 -11.19
C VAL A 101 12.80 -2.01 -10.09
N GLY A 102 13.90 -2.67 -10.42
CA GLY A 102 14.70 -3.43 -9.45
C GLY A 102 15.28 -2.53 -8.34
N VAL A 103 15.87 -1.40 -8.72
CA VAL A 103 16.43 -0.43 -7.77
C VAL A 103 15.32 0.23 -6.94
N ALA A 104 14.17 0.53 -7.55
CA ALA A 104 13.01 1.07 -6.84
C ALA A 104 12.52 0.12 -5.74
N ILE A 105 12.41 -1.18 -6.03
CA ILE A 105 12.03 -2.19 -5.03
C ILE A 105 13.02 -2.19 -3.86
N ILE A 106 14.33 -2.24 -4.15
CA ILE A 106 15.37 -2.25 -3.11
C ILE A 106 15.28 -0.99 -2.24
N LEU A 107 15.25 0.20 -2.85
CA LEU A 107 15.25 1.46 -2.10
C LEU A 107 13.95 1.67 -1.33
N MET A 108 12.80 1.27 -1.88
CA MET A 108 11.55 1.30 -1.13
C MET A 108 11.58 0.38 0.08
N SER A 109 12.15 -0.83 -0.05
CA SER A 109 12.33 -1.75 1.07
C SER A 109 13.24 -1.17 2.15
N LEU A 110 14.37 -0.56 1.76
CA LEU A 110 15.31 0.07 2.70
C LEU A 110 14.69 1.28 3.43
N LEU A 111 13.93 2.10 2.72
CA LEU A 111 13.25 3.28 3.27
C LEU A 111 11.88 2.96 3.90
N ARG A 112 11.51 1.67 3.97
CA ARG A 112 10.26 1.17 4.55
C ARG A 112 9.01 1.83 3.95
N CYS A 113 9.06 2.14 2.65
CA CYS A 113 7.95 2.67 1.87
C CYS A 113 7.59 1.74 0.70
N LEU A 114 7.77 0.42 0.88
CA LEU A 114 7.41 -0.56 -0.14
C LEU A 114 5.95 -0.41 -0.54
N HIS A 115 5.73 -0.06 -1.80
CA HIS A 115 4.42 0.14 -2.38
C HIS A 115 4.47 -0.43 -3.80
N PRO A 116 3.85 -1.59 -4.07
CA PRO A 116 3.93 -2.24 -5.38
C PRO A 116 3.59 -1.33 -6.58
N PRO A 117 2.61 -0.41 -6.51
CA PRO A 117 2.39 0.58 -7.57
C PRO A 117 3.60 1.47 -7.87
N GLY A 118 4.50 1.68 -6.90
CA GLY A 118 5.77 2.38 -7.09
C GLY A 118 6.64 1.73 -8.17
N GLY A 119 6.67 0.40 -8.27
CA GLY A 119 7.36 -0.28 -9.37
C GLY A 119 6.83 0.15 -10.75
N ALA A 120 5.51 0.28 -10.89
CA ALA A 120 4.89 0.81 -12.11
C ALA A 120 5.19 2.31 -12.29
N ALA A 121 5.35 3.09 -11.21
CA ALA A 121 5.74 4.50 -11.28
C ALA A 121 7.19 4.69 -11.76
N ALA A 122 8.12 3.82 -11.33
CA ALA A 122 9.48 3.76 -11.86
C ALA A 122 9.48 3.41 -13.35
N LEU A 123 8.73 2.36 -13.74
CA LEU A 123 8.61 1.95 -15.12
C LEU A 123 8.03 3.07 -16.01
N THR A 124 6.96 3.72 -15.54
CA THR A 124 6.29 4.82 -16.26
C THR A 124 7.25 5.99 -16.55
N ALA A 125 8.15 6.31 -15.62
CA ALA A 125 9.14 7.36 -15.84
C ALA A 125 10.15 7.00 -16.94
N VAL A 126 10.39 5.72 -17.19
CA VAL A 126 11.29 5.24 -18.26
C VAL A 126 10.57 5.14 -19.60
N ILE A 127 9.42 4.46 -19.65
CA ILE A 127 8.70 4.19 -20.91
C ILE A 127 7.61 5.24 -21.23
N GLY A 128 7.62 6.35 -20.50
CA GLY A 128 6.65 7.43 -20.63
C GLY A 128 6.73 8.19 -21.96
N SER A 129 5.79 9.11 -22.14
CA SER A 129 5.79 10.02 -23.29
C SER A 129 6.96 11.02 -23.22
N GLN A 130 7.22 11.71 -24.34
CA GLN A 130 8.20 12.80 -24.38
C GLN A 130 7.93 13.86 -23.30
N GLY A 131 6.66 14.19 -23.03
CA GLY A 131 6.31 15.13 -21.96
C GLY A 131 6.73 14.67 -20.55
N ILE A 132 6.72 13.35 -20.28
CA ILE A 132 7.23 12.79 -19.02
C ILE A 132 8.76 12.91 -18.96
N HIS A 133 9.45 12.61 -20.06
CA HIS A 133 10.91 12.72 -20.14
C HIS A 133 11.39 14.17 -20.01
N ASP A 134 10.70 15.12 -20.67
CA ASP A 134 10.99 16.55 -20.61
C ASP A 134 10.76 17.14 -19.21
N ALA A 135 9.74 16.63 -18.47
CA ALA A 135 9.51 17.03 -17.09
C ALA A 135 10.64 16.55 -16.15
N GLY A 136 11.37 15.49 -16.51
CA GLY A 136 12.47 14.94 -15.72
C GLY A 136 12.04 14.69 -14.26
N TYR A 137 12.84 15.16 -13.30
CA TYR A 137 12.56 14.94 -11.88
C TYR A 137 11.28 15.63 -11.38
N ALA A 138 10.77 16.64 -12.10
CA ALA A 138 9.51 17.28 -11.75
C ALA A 138 8.35 16.28 -11.82
N PHE A 139 8.40 15.30 -12.73
CA PHE A 139 7.41 14.23 -12.88
C PHE A 139 7.09 13.52 -11.56
N ALA A 140 8.11 13.26 -10.75
CA ALA A 140 7.97 12.56 -9.47
C ALA A 140 7.14 13.35 -8.44
N PHE A 141 7.15 14.68 -8.50
CA PHE A 141 6.37 15.53 -7.61
C PHE A 141 5.03 15.89 -8.25
N ALA A 142 5.06 16.27 -9.51
CA ALA A 142 3.92 16.65 -10.32
C ALA A 142 4.00 15.92 -11.69
N PRO A 143 3.11 14.95 -11.98
CA PRO A 143 1.84 14.69 -11.28
C PRO A 143 1.91 13.61 -10.18
N VAL A 144 2.98 12.82 -10.07
CA VAL A 144 3.00 11.59 -9.25
C VAL A 144 2.74 11.84 -7.76
N GLY A 145 3.49 12.74 -7.14
CA GLY A 145 3.35 13.09 -5.73
C GLY A 145 1.98 13.71 -5.41
N ILE A 146 1.53 14.66 -6.23
CA ILE A 146 0.22 15.30 -6.10
C ILE A 146 -0.91 14.26 -6.14
N ASN A 147 -0.90 13.38 -7.15
CA ASN A 147 -1.87 12.31 -7.27
C ASN A 147 -1.88 11.40 -6.04
N SER A 148 -0.69 11.03 -5.54
CA SER A 148 -0.55 10.16 -4.37
C SER A 148 -1.11 10.82 -3.11
N ILE A 149 -0.80 12.10 -2.88
CA ILE A 149 -1.28 12.87 -1.72
C ILE A 149 -2.81 13.04 -1.79
N ALA A 150 -3.35 13.38 -2.96
CA ALA A 150 -4.78 13.54 -3.16
C ALA A 150 -5.53 12.22 -2.88
N LEU A 151 -5.06 11.11 -3.44
CA LEU A 151 -5.68 9.80 -3.25
C LEU A 151 -5.63 9.35 -1.78
N VAL A 152 -4.48 9.52 -1.10
CA VAL A 152 -4.35 9.22 0.33
C VAL A 152 -5.31 10.09 1.14
N SER A 153 -5.39 11.38 0.86
CA SER A 153 -6.29 12.30 1.57
C SER A 153 -7.77 11.92 1.43
N LEU A 154 -8.18 11.49 0.23
CA LEU A 154 -9.52 10.98 -0.02
C LEU A 154 -9.76 9.63 0.66
N GLY A 155 -8.77 8.74 0.68
CA GLY A 155 -8.80 7.49 1.45
C GLY A 155 -8.99 7.72 2.94
N LEU A 156 -8.28 8.70 3.52
CA LEU A 156 -8.44 9.13 4.92
C LEU A 156 -9.89 9.55 5.20
N PHE A 157 -10.47 10.37 4.33
CA PHE A 157 -11.85 10.82 4.50
C PHE A 157 -12.85 9.67 4.38
N PHE A 158 -12.70 8.83 3.34
CA PHE A 158 -13.57 7.69 3.08
C PHE A 158 -13.61 6.69 4.24
N HIS A 159 -12.44 6.31 4.77
CA HIS A 159 -12.36 5.32 5.85
C HIS A 159 -12.82 5.88 7.19
N ARG A 160 -12.59 7.17 7.46
CA ARG A 160 -13.19 7.87 8.61
C ARG A 160 -14.71 7.82 8.58
N LEU A 161 -15.33 8.04 7.42
CA LEU A 161 -16.79 7.94 7.26
C LEU A 161 -17.30 6.50 7.34
N SER A 162 -16.49 5.54 6.87
CA SER A 162 -16.85 4.12 6.86
C SER A 162 -16.55 3.42 8.20
N GLY A 163 -16.09 4.14 9.23
CA GLY A 163 -15.77 3.60 10.55
C GLY A 163 -14.52 2.71 10.59
N HIS A 164 -13.68 2.74 9.56
CA HIS A 164 -12.43 1.98 9.49
C HIS A 164 -11.24 2.85 9.91
N SER A 165 -10.23 2.24 10.53
CA SER A 165 -9.00 2.96 10.90
C SER A 165 -8.06 3.04 9.69
N TYR A 166 -8.00 4.21 9.05
CA TYR A 166 -6.99 4.56 8.07
C TYR A 166 -6.44 5.98 8.38
N PRO A 167 -5.12 6.15 8.61
CA PRO A 167 -4.08 5.13 8.56
C PRO A 167 -4.31 4.07 9.63
N HIS A 168 -3.89 2.84 9.33
CA HIS A 168 -4.13 1.72 10.24
C HIS A 168 -3.28 1.88 11.49
N GLN A 169 -3.93 1.77 12.64
CA GLN A 169 -3.27 1.75 13.94
C GLN A 169 -3.61 0.41 14.59
N PRO A 170 -2.61 -0.44 14.87
CA PRO A 170 -2.85 -1.71 15.53
C PRO A 170 -3.56 -1.50 16.86
N VAL A 171 -4.63 -2.25 17.09
CA VAL A 171 -5.36 -2.22 18.36
C VAL A 171 -4.59 -3.08 19.36
N ALA A 172 -4.28 -2.53 20.54
CA ALA A 172 -3.61 -3.29 21.58
C ALA A 172 -4.42 -4.54 21.98
N PRO A 173 -3.77 -5.70 22.19
CA PRO A 173 -4.46 -6.89 22.64
C PRO A 173 -5.09 -6.67 24.03
N PRO A 174 -6.21 -7.36 24.34
CA PRO A 174 -6.86 -7.23 25.63
C PRO A 174 -5.97 -7.77 26.76
N VAL A 175 -5.95 -7.11 27.92
CA VAL A 175 -5.12 -7.47 29.10
C VAL A 175 -5.32 -8.93 29.56
N ILE A 176 -6.50 -9.51 29.31
CA ILE A 176 -6.78 -10.91 29.62
C ILE A 176 -5.92 -11.85 28.76
N ALA A 177 -5.65 -11.49 27.50
CA ALA A 177 -4.78 -12.26 26.63
C ALA A 177 -3.34 -12.28 27.15
N ASP A 178 -2.82 -11.16 27.68
CA ASP A 178 -1.46 -11.12 28.25
C ASP A 178 -1.29 -12.12 29.41
N LYS A 179 -2.30 -12.22 30.30
CA LYS A 179 -2.31 -13.21 31.39
C LYS A 179 -2.36 -14.64 30.86
N MET A 180 -3.28 -14.91 29.95
CA MET A 180 -3.44 -16.24 29.34
C MET A 180 -2.16 -16.69 28.62
N ARG A 181 -1.49 -15.76 27.97
CA ARG A 181 -0.27 -15.98 27.22
C ARG A 181 0.92 -16.29 28.14
N ALA A 182 1.02 -15.56 29.26
CA ALA A 182 1.99 -15.87 30.32
C ALA A 182 1.76 -17.25 30.94
N GLU A 183 0.49 -17.63 31.19
CA GLU A 183 0.13 -18.95 31.70
C GLU A 183 0.42 -20.08 30.68
N ALA A 184 0.28 -19.80 29.39
CA ALA A 184 0.62 -20.73 28.31
C ALA A 184 2.13 -20.82 28.01
N GLY A 185 2.96 -19.96 28.64
CA GLY A 185 4.40 -19.89 28.40
C GLY A 185 4.78 -19.32 27.02
N PHE A 186 3.88 -18.57 26.38
CA PHE A 186 4.11 -17.98 25.06
C PHE A 186 4.65 -16.55 25.21
N HIS A 187 5.67 -16.20 24.42
CA HIS A 187 6.28 -14.86 24.44
C HIS A 187 6.17 -14.18 23.06
N LEU A 188 6.11 -12.84 23.05
CA LEU A 188 6.10 -12.06 21.80
C LEU A 188 7.34 -12.30 20.93
N GLU A 189 8.46 -12.71 21.53
CA GLU A 189 9.69 -13.08 20.84
C GLU A 189 9.55 -14.39 20.05
N ASP A 190 8.62 -15.26 20.43
CA ASP A 190 8.38 -16.51 19.72
C ASP A 190 7.72 -16.26 18.36
N ILE A 191 6.96 -15.15 18.22
CA ILE A 191 6.46 -14.68 16.93
C ILE A 191 7.64 -14.30 16.02
N ASP A 192 8.64 -13.60 16.55
CA ASP A 192 9.80 -13.16 15.75
C ASP A 192 10.63 -14.36 15.28
N LYS A 193 10.83 -15.35 16.15
CA LYS A 193 11.51 -16.60 15.78
C LYS A 193 10.72 -17.37 14.71
N ALA A 194 9.41 -17.51 14.88
CA ALA A 194 8.56 -18.17 13.90
C ALA A 194 8.60 -17.45 12.54
N LEU A 195 8.55 -16.11 12.53
CA LEU A 195 8.68 -15.32 11.30
C LEU A 195 10.06 -15.48 10.64
N ALA A 196 11.13 -15.66 11.42
CA ALA A 196 12.48 -15.88 10.89
C ALA A 196 12.68 -17.29 10.29
N GLU A 197 11.90 -18.28 10.75
CA GLU A 197 11.92 -19.66 10.23
C GLU A 197 11.06 -19.84 8.98
N LEU A 198 10.05 -18.97 8.78
CA LEU A 198 9.18 -19.04 7.63
C LEU A 198 9.88 -18.47 6.37
N PRO A 199 9.78 -19.14 5.22
CA PRO A 199 10.42 -18.68 3.99
C PRO A 199 9.73 -17.47 3.36
N ASP A 200 8.47 -17.23 3.72
CA ASP A 200 7.61 -16.22 3.12
C ASP A 200 7.41 -15.01 4.05
N ASN A 201 7.35 -13.82 3.44
CA ASN A 201 6.98 -12.60 4.13
C ASN A 201 5.47 -12.40 4.08
N PHE A 202 4.86 -12.04 5.22
CA PHE A 202 3.43 -11.74 5.29
C PHE A 202 3.17 -10.23 5.21
N ASP A 203 2.14 -9.85 4.46
CA ASP A 203 1.65 -8.46 4.40
C ASP A 203 0.70 -8.14 5.58
N ILE A 204 1.21 -8.32 6.80
CA ILE A 204 0.50 -8.05 8.05
C ILE A 204 1.50 -7.51 9.07
N SER A 205 1.08 -6.51 9.85
CA SER A 205 1.95 -5.96 10.88
C SER A 205 2.14 -6.96 12.03
N ARG A 206 3.29 -6.89 12.72
CA ARG A 206 3.56 -7.70 13.91
C ARG A 206 2.47 -7.54 14.98
N ALA A 207 1.98 -6.33 15.18
CA ALA A 207 0.94 -6.04 16.15
C ALA A 207 -0.43 -6.61 15.76
N ASP A 208 -0.75 -6.67 14.46
CA ASP A 208 -1.98 -7.32 14.00
C ASP A 208 -1.90 -8.84 14.10
N LEU A 209 -0.72 -9.44 13.82
CA LEU A 209 -0.49 -10.87 14.10
C LEU A 209 -0.69 -11.18 15.58
N ASP A 210 -0.14 -10.33 16.43
CA ASP A 210 -0.25 -10.46 17.88
C ASP A 210 -1.71 -10.39 18.36
N LEU A 211 -2.46 -9.43 17.85
CA LEU A 211 -3.88 -9.27 18.13
C LEU A 211 -4.70 -10.48 17.64
N LEU A 212 -4.43 -10.96 16.43
CA LEU A 212 -5.13 -12.12 15.87
C LEU A 212 -4.88 -13.37 16.71
N LEU A 213 -3.63 -13.61 17.11
CA LEU A 213 -3.27 -14.74 17.97
C LEU A 213 -3.96 -14.63 19.33
N SER A 214 -3.89 -13.46 19.96
CA SER A 214 -4.55 -13.18 21.24
C SER A 214 -6.07 -13.47 21.18
N ARG A 215 -6.73 -13.06 20.11
CA ARG A 215 -8.16 -13.32 19.89
C ARG A 215 -8.44 -14.80 19.68
N ALA A 216 -7.61 -15.50 18.92
CA ALA A 216 -7.75 -16.93 18.69
C ALA A 216 -7.62 -17.74 19.98
N GLU A 217 -6.68 -17.37 20.86
CA GLU A 217 -6.48 -17.99 22.18
C GLU A 217 -7.71 -17.83 23.09
N ILE A 218 -8.29 -16.62 23.13
CA ILE A 218 -9.52 -16.36 23.89
C ILE A 218 -10.66 -17.29 23.41
N HIS A 219 -10.85 -17.39 22.09
CA HIS A 219 -11.87 -18.29 21.55
C HIS A 219 -11.56 -19.78 21.81
N ALA A 220 -10.29 -20.17 21.84
CA ALA A 220 -9.89 -21.54 22.13
C ALA A 220 -10.13 -21.92 23.59
N GLN A 221 -9.85 -21.01 24.53
CA GLN A 221 -10.13 -21.25 25.94
C GLN A 221 -11.63 -21.27 26.24
N ALA A 222 -12.42 -20.35 25.64
CA ALA A 222 -13.87 -20.36 25.79
C ALA A 222 -14.47 -21.72 25.41
N ARG A 223 -14.00 -22.33 24.31
CA ARG A 223 -14.42 -23.69 23.90
C ARG A 223 -14.00 -24.82 24.85
N ARG A 224 -12.99 -24.63 25.70
CA ARG A 224 -12.55 -25.65 26.68
C ARG A 224 -13.29 -25.55 28.01
N ALA A 225 -13.94 -24.42 28.25
CA ALA A 225 -14.74 -24.17 29.45
C ALA A 225 -16.20 -24.64 29.30
N ASP A 226 -16.64 -24.91 28.07
CA ASP A 226 -17.92 -25.54 27.70
C ASP A 226 -17.79 -27.07 27.62
#